data_AF-A0A927Z0A9-F1
#
_entry.id   AF-A0A927Z0A9-F1
#
_cell.length_a   1.000
_cell.length_b   1.000
_cell.length_c   1.000
_cell.angle_alpha   90.00
_cell.angle_beta   90.00
_cell.angle_gamma   90.00
#
_symmetry.space_group_name_H-M   'P 1'
#
loop_
_entity.id
_entity.type
_entity.pdbx_description
1 polymer ?
#
loop_
_entity_poly.entity_id
_entity_poly.type
_entity_poly.pdbx_seq_one_letter_code
_entity_poly.pdbx_strand_id
1 'polypeptide(L)'
;MKKRRIISIGRTNIYHKPGCGYEKRILSKNRMEMSKEQAQVQGYCACQYCNSMNYQYKKENEIIKQFAEQKDMEFKYADGLLYVKTINSLWKLVYSMKEEKIALYHRNSSDSPVDMNNLEIEKFHRQKDILYMNTIHGCLNYIYEHDKYRRAVENGEKNIHYSSKKYEQKAKKSERRKSINRVNYLFRILEEQNKGYKHLACW
;
A
#
# COMPACT_ATOMS: atom_id res chain seq x y z
N MET A 1 9.95 -17.12 7.82
CA MET A 1 11.29 -17.06 8.46
C MET A 1 11.35 -15.89 9.43
N LYS A 2 11.65 -16.12 10.71
CA LYS A 2 11.86 -15.03 11.69
C LYS A 2 13.12 -14.25 11.29
N LYS A 3 12.97 -12.98 10.92
CA LYS A 3 14.12 -12.13 10.57
C LYS A 3 14.89 -11.82 11.84
N ARG A 4 16.11 -12.37 11.95
CA ARG A 4 17.01 -12.11 13.08
C ARG A 4 17.41 -10.63 13.10
N ARG A 5 17.51 -10.08 14.30
CA ARG A 5 17.96 -8.72 14.61
C ARG A 5 19.32 -8.79 15.28
N ILE A 6 20.10 -7.74 15.09
CA ILE A 6 21.44 -7.63 15.69
C ILE A 6 21.35 -6.66 16.85
N ILE A 7 21.74 -7.14 18.02
CA ILE A 7 21.60 -6.44 19.28
C ILE A 7 22.93 -5.80 19.66
N SER A 8 22.88 -4.53 20.08
CA SER A 8 23.99 -3.88 20.76
C SER A 8 23.80 -4.04 22.27
N ILE A 9 24.68 -4.83 22.89
CA ILE A 9 24.71 -5.03 24.34
C ILE A 9 25.64 -3.95 24.93
N GLY A 10 25.11 -3.05 25.75
CA GLY A 10 25.88 -1.93 26.30
C GLY A 10 25.01 -0.88 26.99
N ARG A 11 25.45 0.39 27.01
CA ARG A 11 24.69 1.51 27.62
C ARG A 11 23.33 1.76 26.97
N THR A 12 23.15 1.37 25.71
CA THR A 12 21.92 1.57 24.96
C THR A 12 21.43 0.23 24.42
N ASN A 13 20.31 -0.25 24.96
CA ASN A 13 19.65 -1.49 24.51
C ASN A 13 18.97 -1.23 23.16
N ILE A 14 19.73 -1.37 22.07
CA ILE A 14 19.26 -1.10 20.70
C ILE A 14 19.37 -2.35 19.84
N TYR A 15 18.32 -2.64 19.06
CA TYR A 15 18.34 -3.64 18.01
C TYR A 15 18.37 -3.03 16.61
N HIS A 16 19.11 -3.68 15.72
CA HIS A 16 19.38 -3.26 14.35
C HIS A 16 18.81 -4.26 13.34
N LYS A 17 18.38 -3.76 12.19
CA LYS A 17 18.11 -4.59 11.02
C LYS A 17 19.46 -5.07 10.42
N PRO A 18 19.52 -6.29 9.85
CA PRO A 18 20.71 -6.77 9.16
C PRO A 18 21.13 -5.81 8.04
N GLY A 19 22.42 -5.47 7.99
CA GLY A 19 22.98 -4.50 7.05
C GLY A 19 22.82 -3.04 7.50
N CYS A 20 22.64 -2.80 8.80
CA CYS A 20 22.66 -1.43 9.34
C CYS A 20 24.10 -0.89 9.32
N GLY A 21 24.31 0.39 8.99
CA GLY A 21 25.64 0.99 9.06
C GLY A 21 26.25 0.98 10.47
N TYR A 22 25.41 1.06 11.50
CA TYR A 22 25.83 1.01 12.90
C TYR A 22 26.16 -0.40 13.38
N GLU A 23 25.58 -1.43 12.76
CA GLU A 23 25.87 -2.82 13.12
C GLU A 23 27.39 -3.10 12.98
N LYS A 24 28.03 -2.58 11.92
CA LYS A 24 29.47 -2.76 11.67
C LYS A 24 30.36 -2.11 12.74
N ARG A 25 29.80 -1.18 13.53
CA ARG A 25 30.51 -0.45 14.60
C ARG A 25 30.34 -1.12 15.97
N ILE A 26 29.45 -2.11 16.08
CA ILE A 26 29.26 -2.88 17.32
C ILE A 26 30.43 -3.87 17.43
N LEU A 27 31.18 -3.78 18.52
CA LEU A 27 32.23 -4.75 18.85
C LEU A 27 31.64 -6.16 18.92
N SER A 28 32.35 -7.16 18.41
CA SER A 28 31.85 -8.55 18.36
C SER A 28 31.40 -9.09 19.72
N LYS A 29 32.09 -8.72 20.81
CA LYS A 29 31.72 -9.09 22.19
C LYS A 29 30.39 -8.50 22.67
N ASN A 30 29.94 -7.42 22.04
CA ASN A 30 28.70 -6.69 22.37
C ASN A 30 27.59 -6.98 21.34
N ARG A 31 27.80 -7.96 20.45
CA ARG A 31 26.87 -8.33 19.38
C ARG A 31 26.17 -9.63 19.73
N MET A 32 24.83 -9.63 19.67
CA MET A 32 24.02 -10.84 19.78
C MET A 32 22.94 -10.87 18.69
N GLU A 33 22.55 -12.06 18.24
CA GLU A 33 21.40 -12.24 17.35
C GLU A 33 20.16 -12.67 18.12
N MET A 34 19.04 -12.03 17.84
CA MET A 34 17.77 -12.33 18.51
C MET A 34 16.59 -12.04 17.60
N SER A 35 15.43 -12.65 17.85
CA SER A 35 14.20 -12.21 17.16
C SER A 35 13.77 -10.81 17.64
N LYS A 36 13.03 -10.09 16.79
CA LYS A 36 12.45 -8.78 17.14
C LYS A 36 11.61 -8.89 18.41
N GLU A 37 10.75 -9.91 18.47
CA GLU A 37 9.78 -10.09 19.53
C GLU A 37 10.48 -10.29 20.88
N GLN A 38 11.51 -11.15 20.91
CA GLN A 38 12.33 -11.35 22.11
C GLN A 38 13.10 -10.09 22.50
N ALA A 39 13.66 -9.34 21.53
CA ALA A 39 14.39 -8.10 21.83
C ALA A 39 13.47 -7.07 22.48
N GLN A 40 12.24 -6.93 21.98
CA GLN A 40 11.23 -6.04 22.56
C GLN A 40 10.82 -6.47 23.98
N VAL A 41 10.61 -7.77 24.20
CA VAL A 41 10.31 -8.31 25.54
C VAL A 41 11.44 -8.04 26.53
N GLN A 42 12.69 -8.08 26.07
CA GLN A 42 13.88 -7.77 26.87
C GLN A 42 14.16 -6.26 27.00
N GLY A 43 13.27 -5.39 26.52
CA GLY A 43 13.40 -3.94 26.66
C GLY A 43 14.35 -3.28 25.66
N TYR A 44 14.71 -3.94 24.57
CA TYR A 44 15.49 -3.33 23.50
C TYR A 44 14.62 -2.47 22.57
N CYS A 45 15.16 -1.32 22.19
CA CYS A 45 14.53 -0.36 21.29
C CYS A 45 15.04 -0.51 19.86
N ALA A 46 14.18 -0.19 18.88
CA ALA A 46 14.58 -0.18 17.48
C ALA A 46 15.60 0.93 17.20
N CYS A 47 16.64 0.64 16.44
CA CYS A 47 17.57 1.65 15.96
C CYS A 47 16.86 2.66 15.06
N GLN A 48 16.92 3.95 15.44
CA GLN A 48 16.29 5.06 14.71
C GLN A 48 16.76 5.19 13.26
N TYR A 49 18.01 4.79 12.97
CA TYR A 49 18.55 4.83 11.62
C TYR A 49 17.93 3.77 10.71
N CYS A 50 18.04 2.48 11.06
CA CYS A 50 17.53 1.41 10.20
C CYS A 50 16.02 1.15 10.34
N ASN A 51 15.37 1.74 11.35
CA ASN A 51 13.93 1.73 11.52
C ASN A 51 13.27 2.98 10.90
N SER A 52 13.65 3.33 9.66
CA SER A 52 13.14 4.51 8.97
C SER A 52 12.77 4.20 7.51
N MET A 53 11.92 5.04 6.92
CA MET A 53 11.65 4.98 5.48
C MET A 53 12.92 5.26 4.67
N ASN A 54 13.76 6.19 5.12
CA ASN A 54 15.05 6.52 4.49
C ASN A 54 15.93 5.28 4.30
N TYR A 55 16.02 4.43 5.32
CA TYR A 55 16.79 3.20 5.24
C TYR A 55 16.20 2.21 4.23
N GLN A 56 14.87 2.03 4.23
CA GLN A 56 14.21 1.13 3.29
C GLN A 56 14.35 1.63 1.84
N TYR A 57 14.17 2.93 1.62
CA TYR A 57 14.34 3.58 0.32
C TYR A 57 15.76 3.37 -0.21
N LYS A 58 16.79 3.65 0.60
CA LYS A 58 18.18 3.43 0.20
C LYS A 58 18.49 1.97 -0.09
N LYS A 59 17.98 1.06 0.74
CA LYS A 59 18.18 -0.38 0.61
C LYS A 59 17.55 -0.96 -0.66
N GLU A 60 16.38 -0.46 -1.04
CA GLU A 60 15.60 -0.97 -2.18
C GLU A 60 15.64 -0.01 -3.38
N ASN A 61 16.58 0.93 -3.43
CA ASN A 61 16.66 1.96 -4.47
C ASN A 61 16.82 1.39 -5.88
N GLU A 62 17.62 0.33 -6.03
CA GLU A 62 17.79 -0.36 -7.32
C GLU A 62 16.48 -0.96 -7.82
N ILE A 63 15.67 -1.50 -6.92
CA ILE A 63 14.35 -2.04 -7.25
C ILE A 63 13.42 -0.90 -7.68
N ILE A 64 13.44 0.24 -6.98
CA ILE A 64 12.63 1.40 -7.35
C ILE A 64 12.98 1.86 -8.78
N LYS A 65 14.28 1.93 -9.12
CA LYS A 65 14.74 2.28 -10.47
C LYS A 65 14.27 1.26 -11.52
N GLN A 66 14.39 -0.04 -11.24
CA GLN A 66 13.89 -1.09 -12.14
C GLN A 66 12.40 -0.95 -12.43
N PHE A 67 11.58 -0.64 -11.43
CA PHE A 67 10.16 -0.40 -11.64
C PHE A 67 9.90 0.87 -12.46
N ALA A 68 10.68 1.92 -12.24
CA ALA A 68 10.56 3.15 -13.02
C ALA A 68 10.84 2.91 -14.51
N GLU A 69 11.85 2.10 -14.81
CA GLU A 69 12.26 1.77 -16.18
C GLU A 69 11.32 0.77 -16.87
N GLN A 70 10.76 -0.20 -16.13
CA GLN A 70 10.06 -1.35 -16.73
C GLN A 70 8.52 -1.30 -16.62
N LYS A 71 7.95 -0.44 -15.77
CA LYS A 71 6.53 -0.54 -15.36
C LYS A 71 5.74 0.76 -15.49
N ASP A 72 6.25 1.76 -16.21
CA ASP A 72 5.60 3.08 -16.39
C ASP A 72 5.17 3.70 -15.05
N MET A 73 6.11 3.72 -14.10
CA MET A 73 5.89 4.26 -12.76
C MET A 73 6.81 5.44 -12.49
N GLU A 74 6.24 6.54 -12.01
CA GLU A 74 6.98 7.71 -11.55
C GLU A 74 7.10 7.68 -10.02
N PHE A 75 8.28 7.99 -9.51
CA PHE A 75 8.57 7.99 -8.08
C PHE A 75 9.02 9.36 -7.61
N LYS A 76 8.52 9.80 -6.45
CA LYS A 76 9.04 10.98 -5.74
C LYS A 76 9.25 10.64 -4.28
N TYR A 77 10.46 10.89 -3.80
CA TYR A 77 10.80 10.71 -2.39
C TYR A 77 10.98 12.07 -1.73
N ALA A 78 10.16 12.37 -0.72
CA ALA A 78 10.19 13.64 0.02
C ALA A 78 9.77 13.39 1.46
N ASP A 79 10.46 14.02 2.42
CA ASP A 79 10.10 14.02 3.85
C ASP A 79 9.81 12.65 4.48
N GLY A 80 10.56 11.63 4.07
CA GLY A 80 10.37 10.28 4.61
C GLY A 80 9.17 9.53 4.01
N LEU A 81 8.61 10.05 2.92
CA LEU A 81 7.46 9.49 2.19
C LEU A 81 7.88 9.13 0.77
N LEU A 82 7.44 7.96 0.30
CA LEU A 82 7.60 7.58 -1.10
C LEU A 82 6.25 7.66 -1.81
N TYR A 83 6.18 8.55 -2.79
CA TYR A 83 5.05 8.69 -3.68
C TYR A 83 5.29 7.86 -4.94
N VAL A 84 4.24 7.19 -5.39
CA VAL A 84 4.25 6.36 -6.59
C VAL A 84 3.08 6.79 -7.46
N LYS A 85 3.37 7.31 -8.63
CA LYS A 85 2.37 7.63 -9.64
C LYS A 85 2.43 6.59 -10.73
N THR A 86 1.28 6.03 -11.04
CA THR A 86 1.07 5.17 -12.20
C THR A 86 0.24 5.95 -13.22
N ILE A 87 0.01 5.36 -14.39
CA ILE A 87 -0.86 5.95 -15.43
C ILE A 87 -2.26 6.26 -14.88
N ASN A 88 -2.77 5.44 -13.93
CA ASN A 88 -4.18 5.48 -13.52
C ASN A 88 -4.37 5.95 -12.07
N SER A 89 -3.32 5.94 -11.25
CA SER A 89 -3.44 6.08 -9.80
C SER A 89 -2.26 6.82 -9.19
N LEU A 90 -2.49 7.40 -8.02
CA LEU A 90 -1.45 7.99 -7.18
C LEU A 90 -1.46 7.33 -5.80
N TRP A 91 -0.28 6.91 -5.37
CA TRP A 91 -0.05 6.18 -4.13
C TRP A 91 0.97 6.88 -3.25
N LYS A 92 0.85 6.66 -1.95
CA LYS A 92 1.79 7.13 -0.93
C LYS A 92 2.12 5.99 0.04
N LEU A 93 3.41 5.72 0.20
CA LEU A 93 3.95 4.74 1.14
C LEU A 93 4.40 5.46 2.40
N VAL A 94 3.86 5.03 3.55
CA VAL A 94 4.17 5.59 4.86
C VAL A 94 4.77 4.52 5.75
N TYR A 95 6.00 4.71 6.21
CA TYR A 95 6.65 3.77 7.12
C TYR A 95 6.17 3.98 8.56
N SER A 96 5.64 2.92 9.17
CA SER A 96 5.30 2.89 10.60
C SER A 96 6.48 2.34 11.39
N MET A 97 7.10 3.20 12.22
CA MET A 97 8.21 2.81 13.09
C MET A 97 7.78 1.79 14.16
N LYS A 98 6.53 1.87 14.65
CA LYS A 98 5.96 0.94 15.64
C LYS A 98 5.81 -0.47 15.05
N GLU A 99 5.20 -0.55 13.87
CA GLU A 99 4.98 -1.83 13.19
C GLU A 99 6.23 -2.35 12.47
N GLU A 100 7.20 -1.47 12.22
CA GLU A 100 8.37 -1.66 11.35
C GLU A 100 7.99 -2.10 9.93
N LYS A 101 6.87 -1.55 9.43
CA LYS A 101 6.24 -1.91 8.16
C LYS A 101 5.76 -0.67 7.42
N ILE A 102 5.46 -0.85 6.14
CA ILE A 102 4.96 0.20 5.25
C ILE A 102 3.45 0.07 5.13
N ALA A 103 2.73 1.16 5.36
CA ALA A 103 1.31 1.29 5.07
C ALA A 103 1.12 1.96 3.71
N LEU A 104 0.11 1.49 2.96
CA LEU A 104 -0.24 2.02 1.65
C LEU A 104 -1.43 2.95 1.74
N TYR A 105 -1.32 4.05 1.02
CA TYR A 105 -2.37 5.03 0.83
C TYR A 105 -2.60 5.27 -0.66
N HIS A 106 -3.86 5.41 -1.04
CA HIS A 106 -4.29 5.57 -2.42
C HIS A 106 -5.12 6.86 -2.56
N ARG A 107 -5.02 7.53 -3.70
CA ARG A 107 -5.89 8.65 -4.08
C ARG A 107 -7.14 8.10 -4.77
N ASN A 108 -8.33 8.55 -4.39
CA ASN A 108 -9.53 8.21 -5.15
C ASN A 108 -9.49 8.86 -6.52
N SER A 109 -9.92 8.15 -7.57
CA SER A 109 -10.05 8.68 -8.93
C SER A 109 -10.75 10.05 -8.89
N SER A 110 -10.00 11.09 -9.23
CA SER A 110 -10.52 12.42 -9.48
C SER A 110 -10.28 12.72 -10.95
N ASP A 111 -11.21 13.40 -11.60
CA ASP A 111 -11.09 13.78 -13.02
C ASP A 111 -9.93 14.78 -13.28
N SER A 112 -9.36 15.35 -12.22
CA SER A 112 -8.22 16.26 -12.29
C SER A 112 -6.91 15.51 -12.57
N PRO A 113 -6.04 16.03 -13.46
CA PRO A 113 -4.72 15.47 -13.71
C PRO A 113 -3.90 15.35 -12.42
N VAL A 114 -3.14 14.26 -12.31
CA VAL A 114 -2.26 14.02 -11.15
C VAL A 114 -1.04 14.95 -11.25
N ASP A 115 -1.03 16.01 -10.44
CA ASP A 115 0.13 16.89 -10.29
C ASP A 115 1.09 16.37 -9.20
N MET A 116 2.30 15.99 -9.61
CA MET A 116 3.37 15.52 -8.71
C MET A 116 4.02 16.65 -7.90
N ASN A 117 3.71 17.91 -8.20
CA ASN A 117 4.25 19.07 -7.49
C ASN A 117 3.45 19.40 -6.23
N ASN A 118 2.15 19.13 -6.20
CA ASN A 118 1.24 19.49 -5.11
C ASN A 118 0.68 18.28 -4.33
N LEU A 119 1.54 17.28 -4.06
CA LEU A 119 1.13 16.00 -3.45
C LEU A 119 0.63 16.10 -2.00
N GLU A 120 0.96 17.18 -1.29
CA GLU A 120 0.54 17.39 0.11
C GLU A 120 -0.94 17.79 0.24
N ILE A 121 -1.50 18.39 -0.81
CA ILE A 121 -2.89 18.87 -0.85
C ILE A 121 -3.85 17.71 -1.16
N GLU A 122 -3.34 16.64 -1.76
CA GLU A 122 -4.14 15.53 -2.26
C GLU A 122 -4.76 14.66 -1.15
N LYS A 123 -6.02 14.28 -1.34
CA LYS A 123 -6.76 13.45 -0.37
C LYS A 123 -6.45 11.97 -0.57
N PHE A 124 -5.55 11.46 0.25
CA PHE A 124 -5.22 10.05 0.32
C PHE A 124 -6.06 9.30 1.36
N HIS A 125 -6.49 8.08 1.04
CA HIS A 125 -7.10 7.17 2.00
C HIS A 125 -6.24 5.92 2.19
N ARG A 126 -6.30 5.35 3.39
CA ARG A 126 -5.56 4.12 3.70
C ARG A 126 -6.16 2.94 2.95
N GLN A 127 -5.30 2.18 2.29
CA GLN A 127 -5.69 0.97 1.59
C GLN A 127 -6.08 -0.12 2.61
N LYS A 128 -7.29 -0.68 2.46
CA LYS A 128 -7.93 -1.52 3.51
C LYS A 128 -7.69 -3.02 3.35
N ASP A 129 -7.47 -3.49 2.13
CA ASP A 129 -7.20 -4.91 1.85
C ASP A 129 -5.78 -5.32 2.26
N ILE A 130 -4.82 -4.39 2.22
CA ILE A 130 -3.47 -4.57 2.76
C ILE A 130 -3.15 -3.52 3.80
N LEU A 131 -3.12 -3.95 5.07
CA LEU A 131 -2.84 -3.04 6.19
C LEU A 131 -1.37 -2.61 6.25
N TYR A 132 -0.45 -3.55 5.98
CA TYR A 132 0.99 -3.36 6.11
C TYR A 132 1.79 -4.30 5.20
N MET A 133 2.91 -3.81 4.69
CA MET A 133 3.88 -4.58 3.92
C MET A 133 5.29 -4.44 4.50
N ASN A 134 6.14 -5.44 4.24
CA ASN A 134 7.47 -5.50 4.85
C ASN A 134 8.58 -4.81 4.04
N THR A 135 8.35 -4.60 2.74
CA THR A 135 9.34 -4.13 1.76
C THR A 135 8.70 -3.17 0.77
N ILE A 136 9.51 -2.27 0.20
CA ILE A 136 9.06 -1.38 -0.87
C ILE A 136 8.72 -2.21 -2.11
N HIS A 137 9.55 -3.18 -2.49
CA HIS A 137 9.29 -4.12 -3.58
C HIS A 137 7.89 -4.73 -3.49
N GLY A 138 7.50 -5.21 -2.30
CA GLY A 138 6.18 -5.79 -2.10
C GLY A 138 5.06 -4.77 -2.36
N CYS A 139 5.26 -3.53 -1.90
CA CYS A 139 4.34 -2.43 -2.17
C CYS A 139 4.20 -2.15 -3.67
N LEU A 140 5.32 -2.10 -4.41
CA LEU A 140 5.31 -1.79 -5.83
C LEU A 140 4.64 -2.88 -6.66
N ASN A 141 4.93 -4.16 -6.36
CA ASN A 141 4.23 -5.28 -7.00
C ASN A 141 2.73 -5.23 -6.74
N TYR A 142 2.32 -4.95 -5.50
CA TYR A 142 0.91 -4.83 -5.18
C TYR A 142 0.25 -3.70 -5.97
N ILE A 143 0.86 -2.52 -6.01
CA ILE A 143 0.36 -1.36 -6.78
C ILE A 143 0.21 -1.72 -8.26
N TYR A 144 1.23 -2.36 -8.86
CA TYR A 144 1.20 -2.76 -10.25
C TYR A 144 0.04 -3.71 -10.58
N GLU A 145 -0.11 -4.79 -9.80
CA GLU A 145 -1.17 -5.77 -10.01
C GLU A 145 -2.56 -5.18 -9.71
N HIS A 146 -2.65 -4.29 -8.72
CA HIS A 146 -3.88 -3.58 -8.39
C HIS A 146 -4.35 -2.70 -9.56
N ASP A 147 -3.47 -1.86 -10.10
CA ASP A 147 -3.82 -0.95 -11.18
C ASP A 147 -4.07 -1.69 -12.50
N LYS A 148 -3.33 -2.78 -12.75
CA LYS A 148 -3.59 -3.69 -13.87
C LYS A 148 -4.99 -4.31 -13.77
N TYR A 149 -5.38 -4.79 -12.59
CA TYR A 149 -6.72 -5.30 -12.34
C TYR A 149 -7.78 -4.21 -12.55
N ARG A 150 -7.57 -3.00 -12.05
CA ARG A 150 -8.49 -1.86 -12.22
C ARG A 150 -8.71 -1.53 -13.69
N ARG A 151 -7.65 -1.49 -14.49
CA ARG A 151 -7.72 -1.23 -15.93
C ARG A 151 -8.47 -2.34 -16.68
N ALA A 152 -8.20 -3.61 -16.36
CA ALA A 152 -8.93 -4.73 -16.96
C ALA A 152 -10.44 -4.66 -16.68
N VAL A 153 -10.82 -4.30 -15.45
CA VAL A 153 -12.23 -4.09 -15.07
C VAL A 153 -12.85 -2.92 -15.84
N GLU A 154 -12.14 -1.80 -15.96
CA GLU A 154 -12.62 -0.60 -16.68
C GLU A 154 -12.78 -0.86 -18.19
N ASN A 155 -11.89 -1.67 -18.78
CA ASN A 155 -11.97 -2.14 -20.17
C ASN A 155 -13.08 -3.19 -20.40
N GLY A 156 -13.75 -3.65 -19.35
CA GLY A 156 -14.82 -4.67 -19.45
C GLY A 156 -14.30 -6.09 -19.71
N GLU A 157 -13.04 -6.39 -19.38
CA GLU A 157 -12.48 -7.73 -19.53
C GLU A 157 -13.20 -8.70 -18.58
N LYS A 158 -13.82 -9.74 -19.15
CA LYS A 158 -14.65 -10.70 -18.40
C LYS A 158 -13.84 -11.79 -17.69
N ASN A 159 -12.60 -12.02 -18.12
CA ASN A 159 -11.75 -13.10 -17.62
C ASN A 159 -10.76 -12.58 -16.58
N ILE A 160 -11.28 -12.18 -15.43
CA ILE A 160 -10.43 -11.76 -14.32
C ILE A 160 -10.10 -12.97 -13.45
N HIS A 161 -8.84 -13.39 -13.46
CA HIS A 161 -8.37 -14.48 -12.62
C HIS A 161 -8.23 -14.00 -11.16
N TYR A 162 -9.05 -14.54 -10.27
CA TYR A 162 -8.97 -14.24 -8.84
C TYR A 162 -8.04 -15.24 -8.15
N SER A 163 -7.08 -14.74 -7.38
CA SER A 163 -6.16 -15.59 -6.60
C SER A 163 -6.85 -16.41 -5.50
N SER A 164 -8.10 -16.08 -5.14
CA SER A 164 -8.87 -16.80 -4.13
C SER A 164 -10.37 -16.69 -4.37
N LYS A 165 -11.07 -17.81 -4.12
CA LYS A 165 -12.54 -17.94 -4.22
C LYS A 165 -13.29 -16.92 -3.35
N LYS A 166 -12.71 -16.49 -2.22
CA LYS A 166 -13.31 -15.45 -1.36
C LYS A 166 -13.36 -14.08 -2.07
N TYR A 167 -12.29 -13.74 -2.78
CA TYR A 167 -12.23 -12.49 -3.54
C TYR A 167 -13.16 -12.52 -4.75
N GLU A 168 -13.24 -13.66 -5.44
CA GLU A 168 -14.19 -13.88 -6.53
C GLU A 168 -15.65 -13.68 -6.07
N GLN A 169 -16.05 -14.29 -4.94
CA GLN A 169 -17.39 -14.10 -4.38
C GLN A 169 -17.67 -12.65 -3.99
N LYS A 170 -16.68 -11.95 -3.43
CA LYS A 170 -16.80 -10.53 -3.08
C LYS A 170 -16.98 -9.67 -4.34
N ALA A 171 -16.26 -9.97 -5.41
CA ALA A 171 -16.41 -9.30 -6.70
C ALA A 171 -17.81 -9.54 -7.30
N LYS A 172 -18.27 -10.79 -7.35
CA LYS A 172 -19.63 -11.15 -7.80
C LYS A 172 -20.72 -10.41 -7.00
N LYS A 173 -20.58 -10.32 -5.67
CA LYS A 173 -21.52 -9.57 -4.82
C LYS A 173 -21.49 -8.07 -5.11
N SER A 174 -20.31 -7.51 -5.37
CA SER A 174 -20.15 -6.10 -5.76
C SER A 174 -20.79 -5.81 -7.12
N GLU A 175 -20.58 -6.69 -8.09
CA GLU A 175 -21.17 -6.59 -9.44
C GLU A 175 -22.70 -6.69 -9.39
N ARG A 176 -23.25 -7.64 -8.63
CA ARG A 176 -24.69 -7.72 -8.38
C ARG A 176 -25.24 -6.43 -7.79
N ARG A 177 -24.56 -5.83 -6.81
CA ARG A 177 -24.95 -4.54 -6.22
C ARG A 177 -24.90 -3.41 -7.25
N LYS A 178 -23.87 -3.33 -8.09
CA LYS A 178 -23.78 -2.34 -9.17
C LYS A 178 -24.92 -2.50 -10.18
N SER A 179 -25.24 -3.72 -10.56
CA SER A 179 -26.37 -4.03 -11.47
C SER A 179 -27.70 -3.57 -10.87
N ILE A 180 -27.97 -3.92 -9.60
CA ILE A 180 -29.17 -3.46 -8.87
C ILE A 180 -29.22 -1.93 -8.81
N ASN A 181 -28.11 -1.28 -8.43
CA ASN A 181 -28.05 0.18 -8.34
C ASN A 181 -28.26 0.85 -9.70
N ARG A 182 -27.74 0.28 -10.78
CA ARG A 182 -27.97 0.77 -12.15
C ARG A 182 -29.45 0.70 -12.51
N VAL A 183 -30.10 -0.43 -12.22
CA VAL A 183 -31.53 -0.60 -12.49
C VAL A 183 -32.35 0.38 -11.66
N ASN A 184 -32.09 0.50 -10.36
CA ASN A 184 -32.75 1.47 -9.48
C ASN A 184 -32.55 2.93 -9.96
N TYR A 185 -31.36 3.25 -10.45
CA TYR A 185 -31.06 4.56 -11.03
C TYR A 185 -31.88 4.82 -12.30
N LEU A 186 -31.99 3.82 -13.20
CA LEU A 186 -32.82 3.93 -14.40
C LEU A 186 -34.30 4.11 -14.04
N PHE A 187 -34.81 3.35 -13.08
CA PHE A 187 -36.18 3.52 -12.58
C PHE A 187 -36.40 4.94 -12.04
N ARG A 188 -35.47 5.46 -11.23
CA ARG A 188 -35.56 6.83 -10.73
C ARG A 188 -35.65 7.86 -11.86
N ILE A 189 -34.82 7.74 -12.90
CA ILE A 189 -34.89 8.63 -14.07
C ILE A 189 -36.26 8.51 -14.76
N LEU A 190 -36.77 7.29 -14.96
CA LEU A 190 -38.05 7.06 -15.62
C LEU A 190 -39.23 7.63 -14.80
N GLU A 191 -39.21 7.49 -13.48
CA GLU A 191 -40.21 8.08 -12.58
C GLU A 191 -40.15 9.61 -12.56
N GLU A 192 -38.95 10.20 -12.66
CA GLU A 192 -38.76 11.65 -12.77
C GLU A 192 -39.29 12.19 -14.10
N GLN A 193 -39.05 11.48 -15.21
CA GLN A 193 -39.52 11.85 -16.55
C GLN A 193 -41.02 11.62 -16.74
N ASN A 194 -41.59 10.61 -16.07
CA ASN A 194 -42.99 10.27 -16.19
C ASN A 194 -43.60 9.98 -14.82
N LYS A 195 -44.19 11.04 -14.23
CA LYS A 195 -44.75 11.03 -12.87
C LYS A 195 -45.85 9.99 -12.66
N GLY A 196 -46.42 9.44 -13.74
CA GLY A 196 -47.37 8.35 -13.68
C GLY A 196 -46.77 6.99 -13.25
N TYR A 197 -45.47 6.76 -13.42
CA TYR A 197 -44.92 5.45 -13.04
C TYR A 197 -44.83 5.23 -11.53
N LYS A 198 -44.84 6.32 -10.74
CA LYS A 198 -44.78 6.25 -9.28
C LYS A 198 -45.99 5.55 -8.65
N HIS A 199 -47.17 5.65 -9.27
CA HIS A 199 -48.39 4.99 -8.76
C HIS A 199 -48.48 3.51 -9.14
N LEU A 200 -47.72 3.07 -10.15
CA LEU A 200 -47.64 1.66 -10.56
C LEU A 200 -46.60 0.86 -9.74
N ALA A 201 -45.69 1.55 -9.06
CA ALA A 201 -44.58 0.94 -8.31
C ALA A 201 -44.93 0.55 -6.86
N CYS A 202 -46.13 0.90 -6.35
CA CYS A 202 -46.58 0.48 -5.02
C CYS A 202 -47.23 -0.91 -5.09
N TRP A 203 -46.53 -1.92 -4.57
CA TRP A 203 -47.05 -3.24 -4.21
C TRP A 203 -46.49 -3.64 -2.84
#